data_AF-A0A7V7SZZ0-F1
#
_entry.id   AF-A0A7V7SZZ0-F1
#
_cell.length_a   1.000
_cell.length_b   1.000
_cell.length_c   1.000
_cell.angle_alpha   90.00
_cell.angle_beta   90.00
_cell.angle_gamma   90.00
#
_symmetry.space_group_name_H-M   'P 1'
#
loop_
_entity.id
_entity.type
_entity.pdbx_description
1 polymer ?
#
loop_
_entity_poly.entity_id
_entity_poly.type
_entity_poly.pdbx_seq_one_letter_code
_entity_poly.pdbx_strand_id
1 'polypeptide(L)'
;MPGAVAFLHRIDLVFHEAGHVIFSVLGDFMVVTGGSLMQLLVPLLVCGAFLFKRSDPFGASVGMWWTGQSLADLSPYIADARALRLPMLGGGTGADRLGIHDWENILGRLGLLDYDRILGGVANGLGMVLMVLALAWGAMLLVKQHRHLSG
;
A
#
# COMPACT_ATOMS: atom_id res chain seq x y z
N MET A 1 -0.88 -8.76 14.54
CA MET A 1 -2.05 -8.39 13.69
C MET A 1 -2.92 -9.62 13.48
N PRO A 2 -4.26 -9.48 13.33
CA PRO A 2 -5.16 -10.59 12.98
C PRO A 2 -4.76 -11.29 11.68
N GLY A 3 -5.09 -12.57 11.53
CA GLY A 3 -4.51 -13.46 10.50
C GLY A 3 -4.67 -13.01 9.04
N ALA A 4 -5.83 -12.47 8.64
CA ALA A 4 -6.07 -12.04 7.25
C ALA A 4 -5.28 -10.77 6.87
N VAL A 5 -5.20 -9.80 7.79
CA VAL A 5 -4.39 -8.59 7.60
C VAL A 5 -2.90 -8.96 7.54
N ALA A 6 -2.48 -9.89 8.40
CA ALA A 6 -1.11 -10.40 8.38
C ALA A 6 -0.78 -11.19 7.09
N PHE A 7 -1.76 -11.79 6.42
CA PHE A 7 -1.56 -12.49 5.16
C PHE A 7 -1.33 -11.52 4.00
N LEU A 8 -2.20 -10.53 3.82
CA LEU A 8 -2.04 -9.52 2.75
C LEU A 8 -0.79 -8.68 2.95
N HIS A 9 -0.48 -8.30 4.19
CA HIS A 9 0.77 -7.62 4.53
C HIS A 9 2.01 -8.36 3.99
N ARG A 10 2.06 -9.70 4.09
CA ARG A 10 3.19 -10.49 3.56
C ARG A 10 3.29 -10.46 2.04
N ILE A 11 2.15 -10.41 1.35
CA ILE A 11 2.12 -10.28 -0.12
C ILE A 11 2.64 -8.91 -0.52
N ASP A 12 2.12 -7.86 0.12
CA ASP A 12 2.54 -6.48 -0.09
C ASP A 12 4.05 -6.32 0.15
N LEU A 13 4.55 -6.94 1.21
CA LEU A 13 5.96 -6.89 1.60
C LEU A 13 6.89 -7.49 0.53
N VAL A 14 6.49 -8.55 -0.18
CA VAL A 14 7.29 -9.09 -1.29
C VAL A 14 7.48 -8.04 -2.39
N PHE A 15 6.41 -7.31 -2.72
CA PHE A 15 6.48 -6.24 -3.72
C PHE A 15 7.25 -5.02 -3.20
N HIS A 16 7.15 -4.74 -1.90
CA HIS A 16 7.93 -3.71 -1.24
C HIS A 16 9.44 -3.97 -1.38
N GLU A 17 9.90 -5.15 -0.97
CA GLU A 17 11.32 -5.50 -1.07
C GLU A 17 11.83 -5.53 -2.51
N ALA A 18 11.00 -6.00 -3.44
CA ALA A 18 11.31 -5.95 -4.88
C ALA A 18 11.45 -4.50 -5.38
N GLY A 19 10.66 -3.57 -4.83
CA GLY A 19 10.73 -2.15 -5.13
C GLY A 19 12.09 -1.54 -4.83
N HIS A 20 12.68 -1.82 -3.67
CA HIS A 20 14.03 -1.33 -3.34
C HIS A 20 15.07 -1.72 -4.39
N VAL A 21 15.01 -2.98 -4.86
CA VAL A 21 15.94 -3.50 -5.87
C VAL A 21 15.68 -2.88 -7.24
N ILE A 22 14.42 -2.85 -7.68
CA ILE A 22 14.05 -2.36 -9.02
C ILE A 22 14.34 -0.87 -9.18
N PHE A 23 14.03 -0.07 -8.16
CA PHE A 23 14.24 1.37 -8.18
C PHE A 23 15.66 1.80 -7.79
N SER A 24 16.54 0.87 -7.40
CA SER A 24 17.92 1.18 -7.02
C SER A 24 18.73 1.87 -8.10
N VAL A 25 18.44 1.57 -9.37
CA VAL A 25 19.11 2.20 -10.52
C VAL A 25 18.82 3.70 -10.65
N LEU A 26 17.83 4.22 -9.91
CA LEU A 26 17.44 5.64 -9.90
C LEU A 26 18.05 6.41 -8.71
N GLY A 27 18.93 5.77 -7.93
CA GLY A 27 19.67 6.38 -6.83
C GLY A 27 19.05 6.18 -5.44
N ASP A 28 19.78 6.60 -4.40
CA ASP A 28 19.50 6.22 -3.01
C ASP A 28 18.13 6.65 -2.49
N PHE A 29 17.62 7.82 -2.89
CA PHE A 29 16.28 8.24 -2.50
C PHE A 29 15.20 7.33 -3.10
N MET A 30 15.44 6.86 -4.33
CA MET A 30 14.53 5.94 -5.00
C MET A 30 14.66 4.51 -4.49
N VAL A 31 15.79 4.12 -3.89
CA VAL A 31 15.88 2.87 -3.12
C VAL A 31 14.83 2.89 -2.00
N VAL A 32 14.92 3.85 -1.07
CA VAL A 32 14.02 3.88 0.11
C VAL A 32 12.56 4.16 -0.27
N THR A 33 12.30 4.99 -1.28
CA THR A 33 10.94 5.27 -1.75
C THR A 33 10.38 4.12 -2.60
N GLY A 34 11.27 3.37 -3.25
CA GLY A 34 10.96 2.32 -4.22
C GLY A 34 10.10 1.21 -3.66
N GLY A 35 10.29 0.84 -2.39
CA GLY A 35 9.49 -0.20 -1.76
C GLY A 35 8.01 0.19 -1.66
N SER A 36 7.73 1.33 -1.04
CA SER A 36 6.37 1.86 -0.94
C SER A 36 5.74 2.15 -2.32
N LEU A 37 6.54 2.61 -3.29
CA LEU A 37 6.07 2.83 -4.66
C LEU A 37 5.65 1.53 -5.33
N MET A 38 6.48 0.49 -5.28
CA MET A 38 6.16 -0.79 -5.91
C MET A 38 4.96 -1.47 -5.24
N GLN A 39 4.89 -1.40 -3.90
CA GLN A 39 3.78 -1.93 -3.11
C GLN A 39 2.43 -1.37 -3.58
N LEU A 40 2.36 -0.06 -3.92
CA LEU A 40 1.15 0.57 -4.46
C LEU A 40 0.97 0.39 -5.97
N LEU A 41 2.07 0.35 -6.73
CA LEU A 41 2.03 0.26 -8.19
C LEU A 41 1.44 -1.08 -8.66
N VAL A 42 1.79 -2.18 -8.00
CA VAL A 42 1.32 -3.53 -8.38
C VAL A 42 -0.21 -3.64 -8.35
N PRO A 43 -0.92 -3.36 -7.24
CA PRO A 43 -2.37 -3.45 -7.22
C PRO A 43 -3.05 -2.45 -8.17
N LEU A 44 -2.44 -1.27 -8.38
CA LEU A 44 -2.91 -0.31 -9.39
C LEU A 44 -2.81 -0.85 -10.82
N LEU A 45 -1.70 -1.51 -11.16
CA LEU A 45 -1.52 -2.17 -12.45
C LEU A 45 -2.50 -3.32 -12.64
N VAL A 46 -2.78 -4.09 -11.59
CA VAL A 46 -3.80 -5.15 -11.60
C VAL A 46 -5.19 -4.55 -11.86
N CYS A 47 -5.56 -3.49 -11.15
CA CYS A 47 -6.80 -2.75 -11.37
C CYS A 47 -6.93 -2.28 -12.84
N GLY A 48 -5.89 -1.61 -13.36
CA GLY A 48 -5.87 -1.13 -14.75
C GLY A 48 -5.91 -2.26 -15.78
N ALA A 49 -5.23 -3.39 -15.53
CA ALA A 49 -5.26 -4.54 -16.43
C ALA A 49 -6.66 -5.15 -16.54
N PHE A 50 -7.39 -5.30 -15.43
CA PHE A 50 -8.76 -5.78 -15.47
C PHE A 50 -9.68 -4.79 -16.20
N LEU A 51 -9.55 -3.50 -15.91
CA LEU A 51 -10.41 -2.48 -16.50
C LEU A 51 -10.19 -2.32 -18.01
N PHE A 52 -8.93 -2.19 -18.44
CA PHE A 52 -8.61 -1.79 -19.81
C PHE A 52 -8.26 -2.97 -20.74
N LYS A 53 -7.73 -4.08 -20.20
CA LYS A 53 -7.33 -5.23 -21.03
C LYS A 53 -8.33 -6.39 -21.00
N ARG A 54 -9.10 -6.52 -19.91
CA ARG A 54 -10.07 -7.61 -19.75
C ARG A 54 -11.52 -7.15 -19.82
N SER A 55 -11.77 -5.84 -19.82
CA SER A 55 -13.12 -5.26 -19.73
C SER A 55 -13.91 -5.86 -18.56
N ASP A 56 -13.21 -6.13 -17.45
CA ASP A 56 -13.76 -6.71 -16.22
C ASP A 56 -13.76 -5.65 -15.12
N PRO A 57 -14.84 -4.85 -15.00
CA PRO A 57 -14.93 -3.81 -13.98
C PRO A 57 -15.05 -4.39 -12.57
N PHE A 58 -15.52 -5.63 -12.41
CA PHE A 58 -15.61 -6.26 -11.10
C PHE A 58 -14.21 -6.64 -10.60
N GLY A 59 -13.41 -7.30 -11.42
CA GLY A 59 -11.99 -7.56 -11.13
C GLY A 59 -11.21 -6.26 -10.86
N ALA A 60 -11.49 -5.20 -11.61
CA ALA A 60 -10.88 -3.89 -11.36
C ALA A 60 -11.24 -3.33 -9.97
N SER A 61 -12.48 -3.49 -9.52
CA SER A 61 -12.89 -3.08 -8.17
C SER A 61 -12.11 -3.82 -7.07
N VAL A 62 -11.76 -5.10 -7.28
CA VAL A 62 -10.91 -5.86 -6.34
C VAL A 62 -9.48 -5.31 -6.33
N GLY A 63 -8.91 -4.98 -7.48
CA GLY A 63 -7.59 -4.34 -7.55
C GLY A 63 -7.55 -2.95 -6.89
N MET A 64 -8.62 -2.17 -7.03
CA MET A 64 -8.79 -0.88 -6.34
C MET A 64 -8.86 -1.07 -4.82
N TRP A 65 -9.59 -2.09 -4.35
CA TRP A 65 -9.64 -2.43 -2.93
C TRP A 65 -8.25 -2.81 -2.39
N TRP A 66 -7.51 -3.65 -3.12
CA TRP A 66 -6.15 -4.04 -2.74
C TRP A 66 -5.21 -2.83 -2.69
N THR A 67 -5.33 -1.89 -3.62
CA THR A 67 -4.58 -0.62 -3.56
C THR A 67 -4.86 0.14 -2.27
N GLY A 68 -6.13 0.20 -1.85
CA GLY A 68 -6.53 0.87 -0.61
C GLY A 68 -5.99 0.18 0.63
N GLN A 69 -6.05 -1.16 0.65
CA GLN A 69 -5.48 -1.95 1.73
C GLN A 69 -3.96 -1.80 1.81
N SER A 70 -3.26 -1.81 0.67
CA SER A 70 -1.81 -1.60 0.59
C SER A 70 -1.41 -0.21 1.11
N LEU A 71 -2.19 0.83 0.79
CA LEU A 71 -1.96 2.18 1.33
C LEU A 71 -2.20 2.25 2.85
N ALA A 72 -3.23 1.57 3.35
CA ALA A 72 -3.48 1.47 4.79
C ALA A 72 -2.39 0.63 5.51
N ASP A 73 -1.82 -0.37 4.84
CA ASP A 73 -0.73 -1.20 5.35
C ASP A 73 0.58 -0.41 5.54
N LEU A 74 0.84 0.59 4.70
CA LEU A 74 1.95 1.53 4.84
C LEU A 74 1.79 2.49 6.03
N SER A 75 0.56 2.84 6.41
CA SER A 75 0.27 3.82 7.48
C SER A 75 1.06 3.61 8.77
N PRO A 76 1.09 2.43 9.41
CA PRO A 76 1.83 2.24 10.66
C PRO A 76 3.32 2.52 10.49
N TYR A 77 3.93 2.19 9.35
CA TYR A 77 5.33 2.47 9.07
C TYR A 77 5.59 3.96 8.84
N ILE A 78 4.68 4.68 8.15
CA ILE A 78 4.76 6.14 8.05
C ILE A 78 4.72 6.77 9.45
N ALA A 79 3.77 6.35 10.29
CA ALA A 79 3.58 6.89 11.64
C ALA A 79 4.69 6.49 12.63
N ASP A 80 5.47 5.46 12.32
CA ASP A 80 6.61 5.00 13.12
C ASP A 80 7.93 5.68 12.73
N ALA A 81 7.95 6.56 11.72
CA ALA A 81 9.18 7.14 11.18
C ALA A 81 10.12 7.81 12.21
N ARG A 82 9.60 8.41 13.29
CA ARG A 82 10.43 8.90 14.41
C ARG A 82 10.56 7.92 15.57
N ALA A 83 9.56 7.05 15.76
CA ALA A 83 9.49 6.18 16.92
C ALA A 83 10.36 4.92 16.76
N LEU A 84 10.47 4.42 15.52
CA LEU A 84 11.32 3.30 15.10
C LEU A 84 11.13 2.03 15.93
N ARG A 85 9.87 1.71 16.25
CA ARG A 85 9.49 0.60 17.14
C ARG A 85 8.96 -0.60 16.39
N LEU A 86 8.58 -0.45 15.13
CA LEU A 86 8.00 -1.56 14.37
C LEU A 86 9.08 -2.59 14.00
N PRO A 87 8.76 -3.89 14.05
CA PRO A 87 9.66 -4.93 13.59
C PRO A 87 9.95 -4.82 12.10
N MET A 88 11.22 -4.95 11.71
CA MET A 88 11.67 -4.95 10.32
C MET A 88 11.77 -6.37 9.76
N LEU A 89 11.71 -6.53 8.43
CA LEU A 89 11.83 -7.85 7.76
C LEU A 89 13.15 -8.55 8.11
N GLY A 90 14.25 -7.80 8.19
CA GLY A 90 15.58 -8.32 8.54
C GLY A 90 15.79 -8.61 10.04
N GLY A 91 14.75 -8.49 10.87
CA GLY A 91 14.81 -8.59 12.32
C GLY A 91 15.20 -7.27 13.00
N GLY A 92 14.83 -7.15 14.28
CA GLY A 92 15.00 -5.90 15.04
C GLY A 92 13.98 -4.82 14.65
N THR A 93 14.25 -3.58 15.04
CA THR A 93 13.47 -2.39 14.67
C THR A 93 14.36 -1.35 13.97
N GLY A 94 13.75 -0.27 13.44
CA GLY A 94 14.51 0.85 12.88
C GLY A 94 15.49 1.51 13.87
N ALA A 95 15.25 1.36 15.18
CA ALA A 95 16.13 1.90 16.21
C ALA A 95 17.42 1.09 16.36
N ASP A 96 17.43 -0.18 15.94
CA ASP A 96 18.60 -1.06 16.06
C ASP A 96 19.70 -0.69 15.06
N ARG A 97 19.33 -0.11 13.91
CA ARG A 97 20.28 0.38 12.89
C ARG A 97 19.72 1.63 12.21
N LEU A 98 20.37 2.77 12.44
CA LEU A 98 19.97 4.04 11.83
C LEU A 98 19.98 3.94 10.30
N GLY A 99 18.94 4.50 9.68
CA GLY A 99 18.85 4.59 8.22
C GLY A 99 18.34 3.33 7.51
N ILE A 100 17.91 2.28 8.24
CA ILE A 100 17.24 1.11 7.60
C ILE A 100 15.73 1.31 7.43
N HIS A 101 15.13 2.29 8.11
CA HIS A 101 13.68 2.51 8.08
C HIS A 101 13.34 3.49 6.95
N ASP A 102 12.57 3.03 5.95
CA ASP A 102 12.32 3.83 4.75
C ASP A 102 11.67 5.17 5.05
N TRP A 103 10.60 5.18 5.86
CA TRP A 103 9.87 6.40 6.17
C TRP A 103 10.64 7.35 7.08
N GLU A 104 11.63 6.86 7.84
CA GLU A 104 12.57 7.73 8.56
C GLU A 104 13.43 8.48 7.54
N ASN A 105 14.01 7.77 6.57
CA ASN A 105 14.83 8.35 5.51
C ASN A 105 14.05 9.31 4.61
N ILE A 106 12.86 8.89 4.16
CA ILE A 106 12.01 9.67 3.25
C ILE A 106 11.60 10.97 3.93
N LEU A 107 10.97 10.90 5.12
CA LEU A 107 10.51 12.09 5.81
C LEU A 107 11.67 12.94 6.33
N GLY A 108 12.79 12.32 6.73
CA GLY A 108 14.00 13.01 7.16
C GLY A 108 14.59 13.87 6.04
N ARG A 109 14.76 13.30 4.84
CA ARG A 109 15.27 14.02 3.67
C ARG A 109 14.32 15.12 3.19
N LEU A 110 13.01 14.95 3.39
CA LEU A 110 12.00 15.95 3.04
C LEU A 110 11.77 17.00 4.14
N GLY A 111 12.39 16.86 5.32
CA GLY A 111 12.14 17.75 6.47
C GLY A 111 10.73 17.62 7.06
N LEU A 112 10.09 16.46 6.91
CA LEU A 112 8.69 16.20 7.28
C LEU A 112 8.54 15.20 8.45
N LEU A 113 9.62 14.85 9.15
CA LEU A 113 9.57 13.87 10.25
C LEU A 113 8.53 14.23 11.31
N ASP A 114 8.35 15.51 11.60
CA ASP A 114 7.40 15.95 12.62
C ASP A 114 5.93 15.65 12.28
N TYR A 115 5.66 15.40 11.00
CA TYR A 115 4.34 15.07 10.47
C TYR A 115 4.10 13.57 10.30
N ASP A 116 5.03 12.70 10.71
CA ASP A 116 4.93 11.24 10.57
C ASP A 116 3.55 10.65 10.90
N ARG A 117 3.00 10.96 12.08
CA ARG A 117 1.69 10.47 12.54
C ARG A 117 0.53 11.05 11.74
N ILE A 118 0.64 12.30 11.32
CA ILE A 118 -0.39 12.95 10.48
C ILE A 118 -0.41 12.29 9.11
N LEU A 119 0.77 12.13 8.49
CA LEU A 119 0.90 11.49 7.18
C LEU A 119 0.48 10.02 7.22
N GLY A 120 0.82 9.28 8.28
CA GLY A 120 0.31 7.94 8.50
C GLY A 120 -1.20 7.91 8.62
N GLY A 121 -1.78 8.80 9.44
CA GLY A 121 -3.23 8.95 9.55
C GLY A 121 -3.93 9.27 8.22
N VAL A 122 -3.32 10.14 7.40
CA VAL A 122 -3.81 10.47 6.05
C VAL A 122 -3.74 9.24 5.14
N ALA A 123 -2.63 8.49 5.13
CA ALA A 123 -2.49 7.27 4.34
C ALA A 123 -3.54 6.22 4.73
N ASN A 124 -3.75 5.99 6.03
CA ASN A 124 -4.81 5.11 6.51
C ASN A 124 -6.20 5.60 6.08
N GLY A 125 -6.49 6.90 6.25
CA GLY A 125 -7.77 7.48 5.86
C GLY A 125 -8.05 7.30 4.36
N LEU A 126 -7.08 7.62 3.51
CA LEU A 126 -7.18 7.45 2.06
C LEU A 126 -7.33 5.97 1.68
N GLY A 127 -6.57 5.07 2.31
CA GLY A 127 -6.66 3.64 2.09
C GLY A 127 -8.05 3.09 2.41
N MET A 128 -8.60 3.46 3.58
CA MET A 128 -9.94 3.07 4.00
C MET A 128 -11.03 3.63 3.07
N VAL A 129 -10.94 4.90 2.67
CA VAL A 129 -11.87 5.49 1.69
C VAL A 129 -11.81 4.73 0.37
N LEU A 130 -10.61 4.41 -0.14
CA LEU A 130 -10.45 3.69 -1.39
C LEU A 130 -11.05 2.28 -1.31
N MET A 131 -10.85 1.58 -0.20
CA MET A 131 -11.46 0.27 0.06
C MET A 131 -12.99 0.34 0.09
N VAL A 132 -13.58 1.34 0.76
CA VAL A 132 -15.04 1.52 0.82
C VAL A 132 -15.62 1.82 -0.56
N LEU A 133 -14.99 2.71 -1.33
CA LEU A 133 -15.41 3.04 -2.69
C LEU A 133 -15.33 1.82 -3.62
N ALA A 134 -14.27 1.02 -3.49
CA ALA A 134 -14.10 -0.20 -4.25
C ALA A 134 -15.20 -1.24 -3.94
N LEU A 135 -15.54 -1.44 -2.66
CA LEU A 135 -16.63 -2.33 -2.26
C LEU A 135 -17.99 -1.83 -2.76
N ALA A 136 -18.26 -0.53 -2.65
CA ALA A 136 -19.49 0.07 -3.17
C ALA A 136 -19.59 -0.14 -4.70
N TRP A 137 -18.48 0.05 -5.43
CA TRP A 137 -18.44 -0.17 -6.87
C TRP A 137 -18.70 -1.64 -7.23
N GLY A 138 -18.01 -2.58 -6.59
CA GLY A 138 -18.23 -4.01 -6.79
C GLY A 138 -19.67 -4.44 -6.50
N ALA A 139 -20.26 -3.95 -5.40
CA ALA A 139 -21.65 -4.23 -5.04
C ALA A 139 -22.64 -3.68 -6.09
N MET A 140 -22.44 -2.46 -6.58
CA MET A 140 -23.27 -1.89 -7.65
C MET A 140 -23.21 -2.72 -8.93
N LEU A 141 -22.03 -3.23 -9.31
CA LEU A 141 -21.87 -4.09 -10.48
C LEU A 141 -22.62 -5.41 -10.31
N LEU A 142 -22.55 -6.03 -9.14
CA LEU A 142 -23.27 -7.27 -8.84
C LEU A 142 -24.80 -7.07 -8.86
N VAL A 143 -25.30 -5.96 -8.29
CA VAL A 143 -26.74 -5.63 -8.33
C VAL A 143 -27.21 -5.43 -9.77
N LYS A 144 -26.42 -4.73 -10.59
CA LYS A 144 -26.73 -4.53 -12.01
C LYS A 144 -26.79 -5.87 -12.76
N GLN A 145 -25.82 -6.75 -12.53
CA GLN A 145 -25.77 -8.07 -13.14
C GLN A 145 -26.97 -8.94 -12.72
N HIS A 146 -27.31 -8.94 -11.43
CA HIS A 146 -28.47 -9.70 -10.93
C HIS A 146 -29.78 -9.23 -11.57
N ARG A 147 -30.01 -7.91 -11.68
CA ARG A 147 -31.20 -7.37 -12.35
C ARG A 147 -31.29 -7.76 -13.83
N HIS A 148 -30.16 -7.88 -14.51
CA HIS A 148 -30.12 -8.32 -15.91
C HIS A 148 -30.40 -9.83 -16.06
N LEU A 149 -30.05 -10.65 -15.06
CA LEU A 149 -30.30 -12.10 -15.10
C LEU A 149 -31.71 -12.49 -14.65
N SER A 150 -32.35 -11.64 -13.83
CA SER A 150 -33.67 -11.91 -13.24
C SER A 150 -34.83 -11.23 -13.97
N GLY A 151 -34.56 -10.50 -15.06
CA GLY A 151 -35.56 -9.89 -15.95
C GLY A 151 -35.56 -10.55 -17.31
#